data_AF-A0A0J9EJW0-F1
#
_entry.id   AF-A0A0J9EJW0-F1
#
_cell.length_a   1.000
_cell.length_b   1.000
_cell.length_c   1.000
_cell.angle_alpha   90.00
_cell.angle_beta   90.00
_cell.angle_gamma   90.00
#
_symmetry.space_group_name_H-M   'P 1'
#
loop_
_entity.id
_entity.type
_entity.pdbx_description
1 polymer ?
#
loop_
_entity_poly.entity_id
_entity_poly.type
_entity_poly.pdbx_seq_one_letter_code
_entity_poly.pdbx_strand_id
1 'polypeptide(L)'
;MDHLLARKKSPSSLRAKQLEADSTPSSATPSDQMQREAKSNPYTHPSYETVLAIRGSFMVKSDLGITNASKRLCQILLEAEQSVPRDSLFCDDLFDETCESVQARNEAMVVRDISPLICPSVQLLRIYGMKHHKLLK
;
A
#
# COMPACT_ATOMS: atom_id res chain seq x y z
N MET A 1 62.41 6.78 11.27
CA MET A 1 61.85 7.51 10.12
C MET A 1 60.35 7.23 10.13
N ASP A 2 59.52 7.78 11.04
CA ASP A 2 59.21 9.20 11.30
C ASP A 2 58.89 9.92 9.96
N HIS A 3 57.79 10.66 9.72
CA HIS A 3 57.02 11.57 10.57
C HIS A 3 55.60 11.84 9.98
N LEU A 4 54.72 12.34 10.84
CA LEU A 4 53.32 12.75 10.65
C LEU A 4 53.11 14.10 9.89
N LEU A 5 51.82 14.40 9.61
CA LEU A 5 51.16 15.73 9.42
C LEU A 5 51.18 16.33 7.98
N ALA A 6 50.23 17.11 7.47
CA ALA A 6 48.96 17.68 7.94
C ALA A 6 48.14 18.30 6.77
N ARG A 7 46.85 18.51 7.05
CA ARG A 7 45.81 19.35 6.40
C ARG A 7 46.28 20.70 5.83
N LYS A 8 45.70 21.13 4.70
CA LYS A 8 45.29 22.55 4.51
C LYS A 8 44.13 22.70 3.51
N LYS A 9 43.15 23.52 3.89
CA LYS A 9 41.97 23.97 3.13
C LYS A 9 42.16 25.46 2.79
N SER A 10 41.52 25.88 1.68
CA SER A 10 41.12 27.27 1.31
C SER A 10 42.19 28.17 0.66
N PRO A 11 41.85 29.21 -0.15
CA PRO A 11 40.53 29.87 -0.31
C PRO A 11 40.05 30.15 -1.75
N SER A 12 38.80 30.60 -1.83
CA SER A 12 38.13 31.20 -2.97
C SER A 12 38.85 32.42 -3.57
N SER A 13 38.74 32.62 -4.87
CA SER A 13 38.88 33.94 -5.51
C SER A 13 38.06 33.99 -6.80
N LEU A 14 37.02 34.82 -6.77
CA LEU A 14 36.17 35.20 -7.90
C LEU A 14 36.92 36.20 -8.78
N ARG A 15 37.01 35.97 -10.09
CA ARG A 15 36.85 37.05 -11.09
C ARG A 15 36.67 36.56 -12.53
N ALA A 16 35.40 36.66 -12.96
CA ALA A 16 34.87 37.12 -14.25
C ALA A 16 35.78 37.19 -15.50
N LYS A 17 35.34 36.50 -16.56
CA LYS A 17 34.87 37.01 -17.87
C LYS A 17 34.83 35.83 -18.86
N GLN A 18 33.63 35.33 -19.20
CA GLN A 18 32.92 35.59 -20.45
C GLN A 18 33.69 35.13 -21.69
N LEU A 19 33.22 34.05 -22.33
CA LEU A 19 32.69 34.04 -23.70
C LEU A 19 32.42 32.59 -24.18
N GLU A 20 31.17 32.38 -24.61
CA GLU A 20 30.71 31.49 -25.69
C GLU A 20 31.01 29.97 -25.64
N ALA A 21 29.98 29.16 -25.36
CA ALA A 21 29.37 28.22 -26.32
C ALA A 21 28.42 27.22 -25.60
N ASP A 22 27.21 27.10 -26.14
CA ASP A 22 26.29 25.97 -26.04
C ASP A 22 25.70 25.61 -24.67
N SER A 23 24.95 26.55 -24.10
CA SER A 23 23.86 26.21 -23.19
C SER A 23 22.65 25.74 -24.01
N THR A 24 22.50 24.42 -24.15
CA THR A 24 21.21 23.84 -24.57
C THR A 24 20.26 23.97 -23.36
N PRO A 25 19.18 24.76 -23.41
CA PRO A 25 18.11 24.60 -22.44
C PRO A 25 17.49 23.24 -22.73
N SER A 26 17.54 22.33 -21.75
CA SER A 26 16.74 21.11 -21.80
C SER A 26 15.29 21.55 -21.91
N SER A 27 14.75 21.50 -23.14
CA SER A 27 13.36 21.83 -23.42
C SER A 27 12.52 20.73 -22.82
N ALA A 28 12.12 20.88 -21.57
CA ALA A 28 10.91 20.25 -21.11
C ALA A 28 9.78 20.86 -21.95
N THR A 29 9.38 20.15 -23.01
CA THR A 29 8.18 20.46 -23.77
C THR A 29 7.00 20.49 -22.79
N PRO A 30 6.17 21.55 -22.77
CA PRO A 30 5.00 21.64 -21.88
C PRO A 30 4.02 20.47 -22.03
N SER A 31 4.07 19.80 -23.18
CA SER A 31 3.25 18.63 -23.53
C SER A 31 3.46 17.44 -22.59
N ASP A 32 4.68 17.22 -22.07
CA ASP A 32 5.00 16.06 -21.24
C ASP A 32 4.51 16.19 -19.79
N GLN A 33 4.27 17.41 -19.33
CA GLN A 33 3.74 17.67 -17.98
C GLN A 33 2.22 17.46 -17.94
N MET A 34 1.49 17.95 -18.96
CA MET A 34 0.05 17.70 -19.11
C MET A 34 -0.28 16.20 -19.30
N GLN A 35 0.56 15.44 -20.03
CA GLN A 35 0.32 14.00 -20.21
C GLN A 35 0.59 13.16 -18.95
N ARG A 36 1.49 13.60 -18.06
CA ARG A 36 1.73 12.93 -16.77
C ARG A 36 0.62 13.22 -15.77
N GLU A 37 0.11 14.46 -15.74
CA GLU A 37 -0.96 14.86 -14.82
C GLU A 37 -2.33 14.29 -15.24
N ALA A 38 -2.63 14.22 -16.55
CA ALA A 38 -3.86 13.61 -17.07
C ALA A 38 -3.95 12.09 -16.81
N LYS A 39 -2.82 11.41 -16.61
CA LYS A 39 -2.74 9.99 -16.23
C LYS A 39 -2.76 9.76 -14.72
N SER A 40 -2.71 10.82 -13.92
CA SER A 40 -2.39 10.68 -12.49
C SER A 40 -3.57 10.27 -11.61
N ASN A 41 -4.82 10.36 -12.10
CA ASN A 41 -6.00 9.93 -11.34
C ASN A 41 -7.10 9.37 -12.27
N PRO A 42 -7.07 8.06 -12.61
CA PRO A 42 -8.10 7.44 -13.46
C PRO A 42 -9.53 7.63 -12.95
N TYR A 43 -9.68 7.80 -11.63
CA TYR A 43 -10.95 7.91 -10.91
C TYR A 43 -11.65 9.26 -11.07
N THR A 44 -10.93 10.31 -11.48
CA THR A 44 -11.51 11.65 -11.69
C THR A 44 -12.10 11.80 -13.10
N HIS A 45 -11.77 10.88 -14.01
CA HIS A 45 -12.28 10.94 -15.38
C HIS A 45 -13.74 10.47 -15.43
N PRO A 46 -14.66 11.17 -16.13
CA PRO A 46 -16.06 10.79 -16.21
C PRO A 46 -16.31 9.37 -16.75
N SER A 47 -15.40 8.84 -17.58
CA SER A 47 -15.50 7.47 -18.09
C SER A 47 -15.22 6.38 -17.04
N TYR A 48 -14.73 6.74 -15.86
CA TYR A 48 -14.39 5.77 -14.81
C TYR A 48 -15.63 5.03 -14.31
N GLU A 49 -16.76 5.73 -14.19
CA GLU A 49 -18.04 5.12 -13.84
C GLU A 49 -18.45 4.05 -14.87
N THR A 50 -18.27 4.32 -16.17
CA THR A 50 -18.52 3.36 -17.24
C THR A 50 -17.62 2.13 -17.13
N VAL A 51 -16.33 2.32 -16.80
CA VAL A 51 -15.38 1.22 -16.60
C VAL A 51 -15.81 0.35 -15.41
N LEU A 52 -16.24 0.96 -14.31
CA LEU A 52 -16.77 0.24 -13.15
C LEU A 52 -18.03 -0.54 -13.52
N ALA A 53 -18.97 0.07 -14.24
CA ALA A 53 -20.21 -0.57 -14.66
C ALA A 53 -19.95 -1.80 -15.56
N ILE A 54 -18.98 -1.72 -16.47
CA ILE A 54 -18.53 -2.86 -17.29
C ILE A 54 -17.99 -4.01 -16.39
N ARG A 55 -17.41 -3.67 -15.23
CA ARG A 55 -16.93 -4.63 -14.23
C ARG A 55 -18.01 -5.05 -13.21
N GLY A 56 -19.25 -4.60 -13.38
CA GLY A 56 -20.35 -4.88 -12.45
C GLY A 56 -20.29 -4.11 -11.13
N SER A 57 -19.48 -3.05 -11.06
CA SER A 57 -19.39 -2.15 -9.92
C SER A 57 -20.15 -0.86 -10.23
N PHE A 58 -21.05 -0.46 -9.33
CA PHE A 58 -21.90 0.71 -9.54
C PHE A 58 -21.75 1.66 -8.36
N MET A 59 -21.65 2.95 -8.63
CA MET A 59 -21.57 4.00 -7.61
C MET A 59 -22.93 4.64 -7.29
N VAL A 60 -23.96 4.26 -8.06
CA VAL A 60 -25.34 4.70 -7.87
C VAL A 60 -26.07 3.79 -6.90
N LYS A 61 -27.09 4.34 -6.21
CA LYS A 61 -28.00 3.53 -5.40
C LYS A 61 -28.80 2.62 -6.33
N SER A 62 -28.91 1.34 -5.95
CA SER A 62 -29.86 0.44 -6.59
C SER A 62 -31.28 0.83 -6.22
N ASP A 63 -32.19 0.86 -7.19
CA ASP A 63 -33.62 1.12 -6.97
C ASP A 63 -34.26 0.08 -6.04
N LEU A 64 -33.72 -1.15 -6.02
CA LEU A 64 -34.16 -2.23 -5.14
C LEU A 64 -33.62 -2.08 -3.70
N GLY A 65 -32.66 -1.17 -3.49
CA GLY A 65 -31.98 -0.99 -2.21
C GLY A 65 -31.26 -2.25 -1.71
N ILE A 66 -31.04 -2.31 -0.39
CA ILE A 66 -30.46 -3.47 0.27
C ILE A 66 -31.56 -4.52 0.48
N THR A 67 -31.44 -5.67 -0.16
CA THR A 67 -32.42 -6.76 -0.08
C THR A 67 -32.48 -7.36 1.34
N ASN A 68 -33.62 -7.93 1.72
CA ASN A 68 -33.73 -8.62 3.01
C ASN A 68 -32.78 -9.83 3.10
N ALA A 69 -32.49 -10.47 1.98
CA ALA A 69 -31.52 -11.57 1.90
C ALA A 69 -30.10 -11.09 2.26
N SER A 70 -29.65 -9.95 1.73
CA SER A 70 -28.32 -9.43 2.08
C SER A 70 -28.25 -8.95 3.53
N LYS A 71 -29.32 -8.32 4.06
CA LYS A 71 -29.40 -7.97 5.49
C LYS A 71 -29.27 -9.21 6.38
N ARG A 72 -30.02 -10.27 6.06
CA ARG A 72 -29.97 -11.53 6.81
C ARG A 72 -28.59 -12.18 6.72
N LEU A 73 -27.97 -12.18 5.55
CA LEU A 73 -26.61 -12.68 5.38
C LEU A 73 -25.62 -11.91 6.26
N CYS A 74 -25.64 -10.57 6.23
CA CYS A 74 -24.79 -9.76 7.08
C CYS A 74 -25.02 -10.05 8.56
N GLN A 75 -26.28 -10.20 8.99
CA GLN A 75 -26.62 -10.57 10.36
C GLN A 75 -26.03 -11.92 10.75
N ILE A 76 -26.18 -12.95 9.90
CA ILE A 76 -25.57 -14.27 10.12
C ILE A 76 -24.05 -14.14 10.23
N LEU A 77 -23.39 -13.37 9.36
CA LEU A 77 -21.94 -13.20 9.40
C LEU A 77 -21.45 -12.47 10.65
N LEU A 78 -22.25 -11.56 11.20
CA LEU A 78 -21.95 -10.81 12.42
C LEU A 78 -22.22 -11.62 13.69
N GLU A 79 -23.28 -12.42 13.71
CA GLU A 79 -23.72 -13.19 14.87
C GLU A 79 -23.14 -14.61 14.92
N ALA A 80 -22.64 -15.13 13.79
CA ALA A 80 -22.04 -16.45 13.75
C ALA A 80 -20.81 -16.51 14.67
N GLU A 81 -20.81 -17.50 15.55
CA GLU A 81 -19.66 -17.78 16.41
C GLU A 81 -18.47 -18.18 15.54
N GLN A 82 -17.43 -17.35 15.53
CA GLN A 82 -16.18 -17.64 14.83
C GLN A 82 -15.22 -18.31 15.82
N SER A 83 -14.90 -19.57 15.57
CA SER A 83 -13.88 -20.28 16.34
C SER A 83 -12.51 -19.63 16.12
N VAL A 84 -11.75 -19.43 17.20
CA VAL A 84 -10.36 -18.99 17.11
C VAL A 84 -9.58 -19.99 16.23
N PRO A 85 -8.86 -19.53 15.20
CA PRO A 85 -8.08 -20.42 14.35
C PRO A 85 -6.98 -21.10 15.18
N ARG A 86 -6.98 -22.45 15.26
CA ARG A 86 -6.06 -23.22 16.13
C ARG A 86 -4.58 -23.00 15.83
N ASP A 87 -4.26 -22.69 14.57
CA ASP A 87 -2.88 -22.49 14.12
C ASP A 87 -2.47 -20.99 14.14
N SER A 88 -3.23 -20.16 14.87
CA SER A 88 -2.97 -18.72 15.01
C SER A 88 -2.09 -18.43 16.23
N LEU A 89 -1.15 -17.49 16.06
CA LEU A 89 -0.40 -16.91 17.18
C LEU A 89 -1.29 -16.07 18.13
N PHE A 90 -2.53 -15.79 17.73
CA PHE A 90 -3.52 -15.09 18.56
C PHE A 90 -4.43 -16.04 19.35
N CYS A 91 -4.10 -17.32 19.48
CA CYS A 91 -4.79 -18.19 20.43
C CYS A 91 -4.46 -17.77 21.86
N ASP A 92 -5.41 -17.95 22.79
CA ASP A 92 -5.28 -17.52 24.19
C ASP A 92 -3.99 -18.05 24.86
N ASP A 93 -3.59 -19.28 24.54
CA ASP A 93 -2.37 -19.91 25.09
C ASP A 93 -1.06 -19.25 24.62
N LEU A 94 -1.06 -18.59 23.45
CA LEU A 94 0.12 -18.01 22.80
C LEU A 94 0.07 -16.47 22.73
N PHE A 95 -1.05 -15.87 23.09
CA PHE A 95 -1.30 -14.45 22.90
C PHE A 95 -0.30 -13.59 23.67
N ASP A 96 -0.10 -13.90 24.95
CA ASP A 96 0.81 -13.15 25.81
C ASP A 96 2.26 -13.25 25.31
N GLU A 97 2.73 -14.45 24.95
CA GLU A 97 4.07 -14.67 24.38
C GLU A 97 4.23 -13.91 23.05
N THR A 98 3.19 -13.92 22.21
CA THR A 98 3.18 -13.16 20.96
C THR A 98 3.31 -11.67 21.22
N CYS A 99 2.58 -11.11 22.20
CA CYS A 99 2.68 -9.71 22.61
C CYS A 99 4.07 -9.35 23.16
N GLU A 100 4.68 -10.21 23.97
CA GLU A 100 6.05 -10.02 24.46
C GLU A 100 7.06 -9.98 23.31
N SER A 101 6.87 -10.84 22.29
CA SER A 101 7.77 -10.90 21.13
C SER A 101 7.82 -9.60 20.31
N VAL A 102 6.76 -8.79 20.34
CA VAL A 102 6.67 -7.50 19.63
C VAL A 102 6.98 -6.28 20.49
N GLN A 103 7.07 -6.40 21.82
CA GLN A 103 7.21 -5.28 22.76
C GLN A 103 8.40 -4.34 22.43
N ALA A 104 9.51 -4.88 21.95
CA ALA A 104 10.74 -4.12 21.63
C ALA A 104 11.03 -4.05 20.11
N ARG A 105 10.04 -4.35 19.26
CA ARG A 105 10.19 -4.31 17.80
C ARG A 105 9.81 -2.94 17.26
N ASN A 106 10.49 -2.53 16.19
CA ASN A 106 10.12 -1.31 15.47
C ASN A 106 8.84 -1.53 14.64
N GLU A 107 8.19 -0.44 14.22
CA GLU A 107 6.94 -0.49 13.45
C GLU A 107 7.05 -1.36 12.20
N ALA A 108 8.14 -1.25 11.44
CA ALA A 108 8.34 -2.04 10.22
C ALA A 108 8.36 -3.54 10.50
N MET A 109 8.95 -3.96 11.62
CA MET A 109 8.99 -5.34 12.09
C MET A 109 7.61 -5.81 12.53
N VAL A 110 6.88 -5.01 13.31
CA VAL A 110 5.50 -5.32 13.72
C VAL A 110 4.60 -5.48 12.50
N VAL A 111 4.65 -4.54 11.55
CA VAL A 111 3.85 -4.61 10.32
C VAL A 111 4.19 -5.87 9.53
N ARG A 112 5.47 -6.20 9.38
CA ARG A 112 5.91 -7.36 8.60
C ARG A 112 5.48 -8.68 9.24
N ASP A 113 5.62 -8.82 10.55
CA ASP A 113 5.47 -10.09 11.25
C ASP A 113 4.01 -10.33 11.71
N ILE A 114 3.26 -9.27 12.03
CA ILE A 114 1.88 -9.36 12.57
C ILE A 114 0.82 -9.16 11.48
N SER A 115 0.97 -8.19 10.57
CA SER A 115 -0.09 -7.88 9.59
C SER A 115 -0.52 -9.07 8.73
N PRO A 116 0.39 -9.93 8.23
CA PRO A 116 -0.01 -11.10 7.45
C PRO A 116 -0.83 -12.12 8.24
N LEU A 117 -0.73 -12.12 9.57
CA LEU A 117 -1.50 -13.02 10.44
C LEU A 117 -2.94 -12.53 10.63
N ILE A 118 -3.17 -11.20 10.60
CA ILE A 118 -4.50 -10.58 10.75
C ILE A 118 -5.21 -10.46 9.39
N CYS A 119 -4.50 -9.92 8.41
CA CYS A 119 -4.99 -9.69 7.06
C CYS A 119 -4.03 -10.32 6.05
N PRO A 120 -4.11 -11.66 5.87
CA PRO A 120 -3.25 -12.35 4.94
C PRO A 120 -3.52 -11.88 3.51
N SER A 121 -2.46 -11.76 2.70
CA SER A 121 -2.62 -11.29 1.32
C SER A 121 -3.46 -12.29 0.51
N VAL A 122 -4.29 -11.79 -0.40
CA VAL A 122 -5.12 -12.66 -1.27
C VAL A 122 -4.26 -13.65 -2.07
N GLN A 123 -3.07 -13.21 -2.49
CA GLN A 123 -2.10 -14.07 -3.17
C GLN A 123 -1.59 -15.17 -2.25
N LEU A 124 -1.25 -14.84 -1.00
CA LEU A 124 -0.78 -15.78 0.00
C LEU A 124 -1.88 -16.76 0.40
N LEU A 125 -3.11 -16.28 0.59
CA LEU A 125 -4.31 -17.09 0.81
C LEU A 125 -4.57 -18.09 -0.32
N ARG A 126 -4.38 -17.66 -1.57
CA ARG A 126 -4.47 -18.55 -2.73
C ARG A 126 -3.41 -19.65 -2.70
N ILE A 127 -2.17 -19.33 -2.30
CA ILE A 127 -1.04 -20.28 -2.20
C ILE A 127 -1.26 -21.26 -1.05
N TYR A 128 -1.66 -20.79 0.13
CA TYR A 128 -2.02 -21.65 1.26
C TYR A 128 -3.20 -22.56 0.96
N GLY A 129 -3.88 -22.36 -0.17
CA GLY A 129 -4.94 -23.24 -0.62
C GLY A 129 -6.07 -23.19 0.38
N MET A 130 -6.71 -22.03 0.51
CA MET A 130 -7.90 -21.81 1.33
C MET A 130 -9.02 -22.79 0.96
N LYS A 131 -8.93 -24.00 1.50
CA LYS A 131 -9.99 -25.02 1.51
C LYS A 131 -11.10 -24.66 2.50
N HIS A 132 -10.87 -23.65 3.36
CA HIS A 132 -11.74 -23.30 4.49
C HIS A 132 -12.68 -22.12 4.24
N HIS A 133 -12.49 -21.36 3.16
CA HIS A 133 -13.48 -20.36 2.78
C HIS A 133 -14.52 -21.07 1.92
N LYS A 134 -15.52 -21.65 2.58
CA LYS A 134 -16.83 -21.78 1.95
C LYS A 134 -17.22 -20.37 1.54
N LEU A 135 -16.90 -19.99 0.31
CA LEU A 135 -17.68 -19.00 -0.42
C LEU A 135 -19.11 -19.51 -0.30
N LEU A 136 -19.86 -18.90 0.62
CA LEU A 136 -21.27 -19.15 0.84
C LEU A 136 -21.95 -18.91 -0.51
N LYS A 137 -22.30 -20.01 -1.18
CA LYS A 137 -23.19 -20.03 -2.33
C LYS A 137 -24.59 -19.63 -1.90
#